data_AF-A0A7X0P8C8-F1
#
_entry.id   AF-A0A7X0P8C8-F1
#
_cell.length_a   1.000
_cell.length_b   1.000
_cell.length_c   1.000
_cell.angle_alpha   90.00
_cell.angle_beta   90.00
_cell.angle_gamma   90.00
#
_symmetry.space_group_name_H-M   'P 1'
#
loop_
_entity.id
_entity.type
_entity.pdbx_description
1 polymer ?
#
loop_
_entity_poly.entity_id
_entity_poly.type
_entity_poly.pdbx_seq_one_letter_code
_entity_poly.pdbx_strand_id
1 'polypeptide(L)'
;MDHETGKIRLDRLLFTSTQYPADYGFIENTLGEDGDPLDALVLLQEPTFPGCYITCRAVGMFRMTDEKGGDDKVLCVPSTDPRMHHIQDIHHVSEFDRLEIQHFFEVYKDLEPGKSVEGANWVGRIEAEAEIERSFRRAKEEGHH
;
A
#
# COMPACT_ATOMS: atom_id res chain seq x y z
N MET A 1 3.07 11.35 -3.48
CA MET A 1 3.41 12.72 -3.03
C MET A 1 4.59 13.19 -3.87
N ASP A 2 4.78 14.48 -4.11
CA ASP A 2 6.06 14.93 -4.65
C ASP A 2 7.09 14.89 -3.49
N HIS A 3 7.98 13.90 -3.51
CA HIS A 3 8.86 13.61 -2.38
C HIS A 3 9.98 14.66 -2.19
N GLU A 4 10.27 15.47 -3.21
CA GLU A 4 11.22 16.59 -3.10
C GLU A 4 10.59 17.82 -2.44
N THR A 5 9.32 18.09 -2.72
CA THR A 5 8.63 19.32 -2.28
C THR A 5 7.62 19.11 -1.17
N GLY A 6 7.25 17.86 -0.86
CA GLY A 6 6.20 17.49 0.09
C GLY A 6 4.78 17.83 -0.39
N LYS A 7 4.59 18.25 -1.64
CA LYS A 7 3.29 18.68 -2.15
C LYS A 7 2.43 17.51 -2.61
N ILE A 8 1.12 17.62 -2.41
CA ILE A 8 0.15 16.72 -3.04
C ILE A 8 -0.03 17.15 -4.49
N ARG A 9 0.22 16.22 -5.42
CA ARG A 9 0.09 16.40 -6.86
C ARG A 9 -0.92 15.38 -7.39
N LEU A 10 -1.84 15.84 -8.23
CA LEU A 10 -2.66 14.93 -9.02
C LEU A 10 -1.77 14.31 -10.10
N ASP A 11 -1.49 13.01 -9.99
CA ASP A 11 -0.70 12.28 -10.98
C ASP A 11 -1.50 12.09 -12.28
N ARG A 12 -2.68 11.46 -12.16
CA ARG A 12 -3.65 11.27 -13.24
C ARG A 12 -5.03 10.95 -12.67
N LEU A 13 -6.05 11.00 -13.54
CA LEU A 13 -7.31 10.32 -13.29
C LEU A 13 -7.18 8.86 -13.77
N LEU A 14 -7.83 7.93 -13.07
CA LEU A 14 -7.83 6.52 -13.47
C LEU A 14 -8.48 6.36 -14.85
N PHE A 15 -7.88 5.51 -15.68
CA PHE A 15 -8.35 5.26 -17.05
C PHE A 15 -9.53 4.29 -17.07
N THR A 16 -9.72 3.56 -15.97
CA THR A 16 -10.83 2.64 -15.72
C THR A 16 -11.87 3.29 -14.81
N SER A 17 -13.10 2.77 -14.83
CA SER A 17 -14.18 3.21 -13.92
C SER A 17 -14.04 2.57 -12.54
N THR A 18 -12.83 2.60 -11.97
CA THR A 18 -12.48 2.06 -10.66
C THR A 18 -12.24 3.19 -9.66
N GLN A 19 -12.20 2.83 -8.38
CA GLN A 19 -11.84 3.72 -7.27
C GLN A 19 -10.98 2.92 -6.30
N TYR A 20 -10.09 3.62 -5.57
CA TYR A 20 -9.27 2.97 -4.55
C TYR A 20 -10.19 2.37 -3.46
N PRO A 21 -10.00 1.09 -3.10
CA PRO A 21 -10.89 0.37 -2.18
C PRO A 21 -10.63 0.70 -0.70
N ALA A 22 -9.50 1.34 -0.39
CA ALA A 22 -9.13 1.80 0.93
C ALA A 22 -8.26 3.05 0.83
N ASP A 23 -8.06 3.74 1.96
CA ASP A 23 -7.13 4.86 2.04
C ASP A 23 -5.72 4.37 1.69
N TYR A 24 -5.08 5.06 0.76
CA TYR A 24 -3.82 4.65 0.16
C TYR A 24 -2.76 5.74 0.29
N GLY A 25 -1.54 5.32 0.62
CA GLY A 25 -0.39 6.19 0.82
C GLY A 25 0.89 5.37 0.92
N PHE A 26 1.84 5.89 1.69
CA PHE A 26 3.15 5.27 1.85
C PHE A 26 3.63 5.36 3.30
N ILE A 27 4.61 4.54 3.66
CA ILE A 27 5.22 4.52 4.98
C ILE A 27 6.40 5.50 4.99
N GLU A 28 6.38 6.49 5.88
CA GLU A 28 7.47 7.47 5.99
C GLU A 28 8.82 6.80 6.28
N ASN A 29 9.89 7.38 5.72
CA ASN A 29 11.28 6.94 5.90
C ASN A 29 11.56 5.51 5.44
N THR A 30 10.81 5.01 4.45
CA THR A 30 11.05 3.71 3.82
C THR A 30 11.44 3.89 2.35
N LEU A 31 12.10 2.87 1.79
CA LEU A 31 12.45 2.78 0.38
C LEU A 31 12.13 1.37 -0.13
N GLY A 32 11.20 1.29 -1.07
CA GLY A 32 10.78 0.08 -1.78
C GLY A 32 11.84 -0.42 -2.77
N GLU A 33 11.55 -1.53 -3.44
CA GLU A 33 12.45 -2.07 -4.48
C GLU A 33 12.35 -1.31 -5.81
N ASP A 34 11.27 -0.57 -6.01
CA ASP A 34 11.01 0.30 -7.16
C ASP A 34 11.61 1.70 -7.01
N GLY A 35 12.21 2.00 -5.85
CA GLY A 35 12.83 3.28 -5.52
C GLY A 35 11.87 4.33 -4.96
N ASP A 36 10.60 4.01 -4.79
CA ASP A 36 9.62 4.87 -4.12
C ASP A 36 9.42 4.42 -2.66
N PRO A 37 8.88 5.25 -1.75
CA PRO A 37 8.56 4.78 -0.39
C PRO A 37 7.55 3.63 -0.40
N LEU A 38 7.69 2.70 0.55
CA LEU A 38 6.87 1.49 0.59
C LEU A 38 5.38 1.84 0.74
N ASP A 39 4.57 1.31 -0.16
CA ASP A 39 3.14 1.55 -0.24
C ASP A 39 2.36 0.97 0.94
N ALA A 40 1.27 1.64 1.30
CA ALA A 40 0.35 1.20 2.33
C ALA A 40 -1.12 1.45 1.99
N LEU A 41 -1.97 0.49 2.35
CA LEU A 41 -3.43 0.57 2.38
C LEU A 41 -3.90 0.54 3.83
N VAL A 42 -4.77 1.46 4.22
CA VAL A 42 -5.30 1.53 5.59
C VAL A 42 -6.80 1.27 5.58
N LEU A 43 -7.23 0.19 6.23
CA LEU A 43 -8.66 -0.09 6.40
C LEU A 43 -9.26 0.85 7.45
N LEU A 44 -10.24 1.65 7.03
CA LEU A 44 -10.93 2.65 7.83
C LEU A 44 -12.45 2.52 7.66
N GLN A 45 -13.20 3.04 8.62
CA GLN A 45 -14.66 3.11 8.51
C GLN A 45 -15.13 4.27 7.62
N GLU A 46 -14.35 5.35 7.58
CA GLU A 46 -14.62 6.57 6.81
C GLU A 46 -13.30 7.01 6.17
N PRO A 47 -13.33 7.53 4.93
CA PRO A 47 -12.13 7.97 4.23
C PRO A 47 -11.51 9.20 4.89
N THR A 48 -10.20 9.35 4.79
CA THR A 48 -9.51 10.58 5.22
C THR A 48 -9.39 11.60 4.09
N PHE A 49 -8.31 12.36 4.07
CA PHE A 49 -7.98 13.35 3.06
C PHE A 49 -6.50 13.22 2.67
N PRO A 50 -6.10 13.56 1.42
CA PRO A 50 -4.71 13.47 1.00
C PRO A 50 -3.76 14.26 1.91
N GLY A 51 -2.71 13.60 2.40
CA GLY A 51 -1.75 14.17 3.34
C GLY A 51 -2.12 13.98 4.82
N CYS A 52 -3.23 13.30 5.13
CA CYS A 52 -3.52 12.87 6.50
C CYS A 52 -2.48 11.83 6.97
N TYR A 53 -1.92 12.04 8.16
CA TYR A 53 -0.97 11.12 8.77
C TYR A 53 -1.70 10.18 9.73
N ILE A 54 -1.48 8.86 9.59
CA ILE A 54 -2.15 7.84 10.40
C ILE A 54 -1.11 6.94 11.05
N THR A 55 -1.17 6.81 12.37
CA THR A 55 -0.38 5.80 13.09
C THR A 55 -1.03 4.43 12.94
N CYS A 56 -0.43 3.57 12.14
CA CYS A 56 -0.97 2.26 11.76
C CYS A 56 -0.17 1.10 12.34
N ARG A 57 -0.71 -0.11 12.20
CA ARG A 57 0.04 -1.37 12.31
C ARG A 57 -0.28 -2.28 11.13
N ALA A 58 0.73 -3.00 10.64
CA ALA A 58 0.57 -3.96 9.56
C ALA A 58 -0.24 -5.19 10.02
N VAL A 59 -1.05 -5.71 9.11
CA VAL A 59 -1.80 -6.97 9.29
C VAL A 59 -1.55 -7.95 8.16
N GLY A 60 -0.97 -7.50 7.05
CA GLY A 60 -0.60 -8.34 5.92
C GLY A 60 0.04 -7.49 4.83
N MET A 61 0.30 -8.11 3.69
CA MET A 61 0.83 -7.40 2.53
C MET A 61 0.31 -8.04 1.26
N PHE A 62 -0.10 -7.19 0.31
CA PHE A 62 -0.43 -7.59 -1.05
C PHE A 62 0.84 -7.50 -1.89
N ARG A 63 1.18 -8.60 -2.56
CA ARG A 63 2.33 -8.68 -3.46
C ARG A 63 1.86 -8.70 -4.89
N MET A 64 2.57 -7.94 -5.73
CA MET A 64 2.38 -7.91 -7.17
C MET A 64 3.66 -7.40 -7.82
N THR A 65 3.76 -7.62 -9.13
CA THR A 65 4.80 -7.06 -9.98
C THR A 65 4.14 -6.23 -11.07
N ASP A 66 4.61 -5.02 -11.28
CA ASP A 66 4.21 -4.17 -12.40
C ASP A 66 5.38 -3.97 -13.40
N GLU A 67 5.21 -3.07 -14.37
CA GLU A 67 6.24 -2.79 -15.37
C GLU A 67 7.58 -2.25 -14.83
N LYS A 68 7.62 -1.78 -13.58
CA LYS A 68 8.81 -1.26 -12.91
C LYS A 68 9.49 -2.26 -11.98
N GLY A 69 8.82 -3.34 -11.60
CA GLY A 69 9.35 -4.33 -10.67
C GLY A 69 8.34 -4.77 -9.60
N GLY A 70 8.83 -5.22 -8.45
CA GLY A 70 7.98 -5.57 -7.32
C GLY A 70 7.28 -4.33 -6.76
N ASP A 71 5.96 -4.44 -6.58
CA ASP A 71 5.06 -3.36 -6.17
C ASP A 71 4.22 -3.80 -4.95
N ASP A 72 4.92 -4.09 -3.86
CA ASP A 72 4.33 -4.60 -2.62
C ASP A 72 3.56 -3.50 -1.86
N LYS A 73 2.37 -3.83 -1.35
CA LYS A 73 1.49 -2.91 -0.60
C LYS A 73 1.16 -3.46 0.76
N VAL A 74 1.62 -2.79 1.80
CA VAL A 74 1.33 -3.19 3.19
C VAL A 74 -0.14 -2.91 3.50
N LEU A 75 -0.87 -3.92 3.98
CA LEU A 75 -2.21 -3.73 4.51
C LEU A 75 -2.15 -3.42 6.00
N CYS A 76 -2.79 -2.32 6.38
CA CYS A 76 -2.72 -1.72 7.69
C CYS A 76 -4.11 -1.49 8.30
N VAL A 77 -4.13 -1.38 9.62
CA VAL A 77 -5.25 -0.84 10.40
C VAL A 77 -4.75 0.23 11.38
N PRO A 78 -5.59 1.19 11.81
CA PRO A 78 -5.23 2.14 12.86
C PRO A 78 -4.74 1.44 14.13
N SER A 79 -3.57 1.85 14.62
CA SER A 79 -2.94 1.23 15.80
C SER A 79 -3.64 1.56 17.12
N THR A 80 -4.30 2.72 17.18
CA THR A 80 -4.91 3.26 18.40
C THR A 80 -6.41 2.98 18.51
N ASP A 81 -7.03 2.37 17.48
CA ASP A 81 -8.46 2.13 17.45
C ASP A 81 -8.80 0.74 18.04
N PRO A 82 -9.44 0.66 19.22
CA PRO A 82 -9.78 -0.61 19.84
C PRO A 82 -10.78 -1.43 19.02
N ARG A 83 -11.54 -0.80 18.11
CA ARG A 83 -12.45 -1.52 17.19
C ARG A 83 -11.66 -2.45 16.26
N MET A 84 -10.40 -2.12 15.96
CA MET A 84 -9.54 -2.88 15.06
C MET A 84 -8.72 -3.98 15.75
N HIS A 85 -8.78 -4.11 17.07
CA HIS A 85 -7.96 -5.08 17.83
C HIS A 85 -8.15 -6.55 17.41
N HIS A 86 -9.28 -6.90 16.82
CA HIS A 86 -9.53 -8.28 16.36
C HIS A 86 -8.78 -8.60 15.06
N ILE A 87 -8.35 -7.61 14.28
CA ILE A 87 -7.65 -7.80 13.01
C ILE A 87 -6.15 -7.84 13.28
N GLN A 88 -5.56 -9.01 13.48
CA GLN A 88 -4.14 -9.16 13.85
C GLN A 88 -3.25 -9.70 12.72
N ASP A 89 -3.86 -10.22 11.67
CA ASP A 89 -3.19 -10.90 10.55
C ASP A 89 -4.15 -10.91 9.35
N ILE A 90 -3.66 -11.26 8.16
CA ILE A 90 -4.40 -11.15 6.90
C ILE A 90 -5.64 -12.03 6.88
N HIS A 91 -5.60 -13.15 7.58
CA HIS A 91 -6.69 -14.11 7.70
C HIS A 91 -7.85 -13.60 8.58
N HIS A 92 -7.63 -12.52 9.34
CA HIS A 92 -8.69 -11.83 10.09
C HIS A 92 -9.41 -10.78 9.24
N VAL A 93 -8.87 -10.42 8.07
CA VAL A 93 -9.53 -9.52 7.12
C VAL A 93 -10.50 -10.34 6.29
N SER A 94 -11.70 -9.78 6.06
CA SER A 94 -12.73 -10.40 5.22
C SER A 94 -12.13 -10.86 3.89
N GLU A 95 -12.52 -12.04 3.44
CA GLU A 95 -12.15 -12.52 2.10
C GLU A 95 -12.63 -11.56 1.00
N PHE A 96 -13.82 -10.97 1.16
CA PHE A 96 -14.35 -10.03 0.19
C PHE A 96 -13.53 -8.74 0.11
N ASP A 97 -13.08 -8.20 1.24
CA ASP A 97 -12.22 -7.01 1.25
C ASP A 97 -10.88 -7.32 0.57
N ARG A 98 -10.30 -8.51 0.85
CA ARG A 98 -9.06 -8.97 0.20
C ARG A 98 -9.22 -9.17 -1.31
N LEU A 99 -10.36 -9.70 -1.75
CA LEU A 99 -10.68 -9.89 -3.17
C LEU A 99 -10.93 -8.56 -3.87
N GLU A 100 -11.61 -7.61 -3.24
CA GLU A 100 -11.86 -6.28 -3.79
C GLU A 100 -10.55 -5.51 -3.98
N ILE A 101 -9.66 -5.54 -2.97
CA ILE A 101 -8.33 -4.95 -3.05
C ILE A 101 -7.51 -5.59 -4.18
N GLN A 102 -7.47 -6.93 -4.22
CA GLN A 102 -6.74 -7.66 -5.26
C GLN A 102 -7.27 -7.30 -6.65
N HIS A 103 -8.60 -7.35 -6.84
CA HIS A 103 -9.22 -7.04 -8.12
C HIS A 103 -8.91 -5.62 -8.59
N PHE A 104 -8.96 -4.63 -7.69
CA PHE A 104 -8.60 -3.25 -8.01
C PHE A 104 -7.20 -3.17 -8.61
N PHE A 105 -6.18 -3.72 -7.94
CA PHE A 105 -4.80 -3.63 -8.42
C PHE A 105 -4.54 -4.44 -9.69
N GLU A 106 -5.28 -5.53 -9.91
CA GLU A 106 -5.20 -6.31 -11.15
C GLU A 106 -5.74 -5.56 -12.38
N VAL A 107 -6.72 -4.65 -12.21
CA VAL A 107 -7.45 -4.06 -13.36
C VAL A 107 -7.33 -2.55 -13.51
N TYR A 108 -6.93 -1.79 -12.47
CA TYR A 108 -7.03 -0.32 -12.49
C TYR A 108 -6.22 0.34 -13.62
N LYS A 109 -5.14 -0.32 -14.05
CA LYS A 109 -4.22 0.08 -15.12
C LYS A 109 -4.57 -0.50 -16.50
N ASP A 110 -5.63 -1.29 -16.66
CA ASP A 110 -5.94 -2.03 -17.92
C ASP A 110 -6.06 -1.16 -19.17
N LEU A 111 -6.51 0.09 -18.99
CA LEU A 111 -6.69 1.05 -20.09
C LEU A 111 -5.52 2.04 -20.21
N GLU A 112 -4.45 1.87 -19.41
CA GLU A 112 -3.23 2.67 -19.49
C GLU A 112 -2.26 2.06 -20.53
N PRO A 113 -1.81 2.84 -21.54
CA PRO A 113 -0.89 2.32 -22.55
C PRO A 113 0.44 1.83 -21.97
N GLY A 114 0.78 0.56 -22.23
CA GLY A 114 2.06 -0.03 -21.85
C GLY A 114 2.20 -0.41 -20.37
N LYS A 115 1.08 -0.52 -19.64
CA LYS A 115 1.04 -0.99 -18.26
C LYS A 115 0.57 -2.44 -18.18
N SER A 116 1.07 -3.17 -17.19
CA SER A 116 0.70 -4.56 -16.92
C SER A 116 0.91 -4.89 -15.45
N VAL A 117 0.11 -5.82 -14.94
CA VAL A 117 0.21 -6.31 -13.56
C VAL A 117 0.23 -7.84 -13.58
N GLU A 118 1.15 -8.43 -12.83
CA GLU A 118 1.30 -9.88 -12.70
C GLU A 118 1.56 -10.28 -11.24
N GLY A 119 1.33 -11.55 -10.90
CA GLY A 119 1.80 -12.13 -9.63
C GLY A 119 1.07 -11.66 -8.37
N ALA A 120 -0.25 -11.49 -8.43
CA ALA A 120 -1.07 -11.07 -7.30
C ALA A 120 -1.23 -12.15 -6.21
N ASN A 121 -0.70 -11.92 -5.01
CA ASN A 121 -0.98 -12.78 -3.86
C ASN A 121 -0.89 -12.04 -2.51
N TRP A 122 -1.56 -12.61 -1.51
CA TRP A 122 -1.50 -12.12 -0.14
C TRP A 122 -0.45 -12.87 0.69
N VAL A 123 0.22 -12.13 1.58
CA VAL A 123 1.07 -12.69 2.65
C VAL A 123 0.68 -12.14 4.02
N GLY A 124 1.09 -12.85 5.08
CA GLY A 124 0.73 -12.54 6.45
C GLY A 124 1.48 -11.34 7.04
N ARG A 125 1.16 -11.03 8.28
CA ARG A 125 1.77 -9.92 9.02
C ARG A 125 3.29 -10.03 9.12
N ILE A 126 3.82 -11.24 9.35
CA ILE A 126 5.26 -11.47 9.56
C ILE A 126 6.06 -11.04 8.34
N GLU A 127 5.61 -11.43 7.15
CA GLU A 127 6.25 -11.06 5.89
C GLU A 127 6.13 -9.57 5.60
N ALA A 128 5.01 -8.95 5.97
CA ALA A 128 4.80 -7.51 5.85
C ALA A 128 5.76 -6.73 6.75
N GLU A 129 5.87 -7.10 8.03
CA GLU A 129 6.81 -6.49 8.98
C GLU A 129 8.25 -6.64 8.52
N ALA A 130 8.61 -7.82 7.98
CA ALA A 130 9.93 -8.06 7.43
C ALA A 130 10.25 -7.16 6.21
N GLU A 131 9.26 -6.86 5.36
CA GLU A 131 9.45 -5.94 4.22
C GLU A 131 9.57 -4.49 4.66
N ILE A 132 8.78 -4.07 5.66
CA ILE A 132 8.90 -2.75 6.27
C ILE A 132 10.31 -2.55 6.85
N GLU A 133 10.83 -3.53 7.58
CA GLU A 133 12.19 -3.49 8.12
C GLU A 133 13.28 -3.42 7.02
N ARG A 134 13.10 -4.18 5.93
CA ARG A 134 14.01 -4.11 4.77
C ARG A 134 13.97 -2.73 4.13
N SER A 135 12.78 -2.15 3.99
CA SER A 135 12.58 -0.85 3.38
C SER A 135 13.16 0.29 4.23
N PHE A 136 13.05 0.22 5.56
CA PHE A 136 13.75 1.14 6.47
C PHE A 136 15.27 1.05 6.33
N ARG A 137 15.80 -0.17 6.18
CA ARG A 137 17.24 -0.38 5.99
C ARG A 137 17.72 0.22 4.68
N ARG A 138 17.01 -0.03 3.57
CA ARG A 138 17.32 0.54 2.24
C ARG A 138 17.34 2.07 2.28
N ALA A 139 16.31 2.70 2.84
CA ALA A 139 16.23 4.16 2.96
C ALA A 139 17.44 4.76 3.71
N LYS A 140 17.86 4.11 4.79
CA LYS A 140 19.01 4.54 5.60
C LYS A 140 20.34 4.37 4.86
N GLU A 141 20.52 3.29 4.10
CA GLU A 141 21.75 3.01 3.35
C GLU A 141 21.94 3.97 2.18
N GLU A 142 20.86 4.38 1.53
CA GLU A 142 20.89 5.31 0.39
C GLU A 142 20.86 6.79 0.79
N GLY A 143 20.74 7.09 2.08
CA GLY A 143 20.76 8.46 2.60
C GLY A 143 19.48 9.25 2.34
N HIS A 144 18.35 8.56 2.10
CA HIS A 144 17.03 9.17 2.03
C HIS A 144 16.56 9.51 3.46
N HIS A 145 16.84 10.75 3.87
CA HIS A 145 16.37 11.39 5.10
C HIS A 145 15.84 12.80 4.82
#